data_AF-A0A1G0T8Z9-F1
#
_entry.id   AF-A0A1G0T8Z9-F1
#
_cell.length_a   1.000
_cell.length_b   1.000
_cell.length_c   1.000
_cell.angle_alpha   90.00
_cell.angle_beta   90.00
_cell.angle_gamma   90.00
#
_symmetry.space_group_name_H-M   'P 1'
#
loop_
_entity.id
_entity.type
_entity.pdbx_description
1 polymer ?
#
loop_
_entity_poly.entity_id
_entity_poly.type
_entity_poly.pdbx_seq_one_letter_code
_entity_poly.pdbx_strand_id
1 'polypeptide(L)'
;MYKIYVSAVILMFVFASEIFCQSSSELVQTGFNNYQNGDYQAALMSFNAALQTSSSETNDAQTEESNTNYIHETQKNYTIGTEKQYMETSSKTYTGISKREKVTTETKKYESTPLEYQGDEPAKIYLYRGRTYLQLGNKQAALNDFDKAVSLDPALSEVYFRRALAEMEVDPDKACPDLLAAIERGHQSAKELYDLICKEE
;
A
#
# COMPACT_ATOMS: atom_id res chain seq x y z
N MET A 1 22.21 10.39 56.15
CA MET A 1 21.06 10.53 55.23
C MET A 1 21.44 10.76 53.77
N TYR A 2 22.63 11.30 53.45
CA TYR A 2 23.05 11.56 52.06
C TYR A 2 23.38 10.28 51.23
N LYS A 3 23.84 9.20 51.86
CA LYS A 3 24.23 7.95 51.16
C LYS A 3 23.07 7.15 50.56
N ILE A 4 21.85 7.31 51.05
CA ILE A 4 20.67 6.57 50.54
C ILE A 4 20.13 7.22 49.26
N TYR A 5 20.25 8.55 49.14
CA TYR A 5 19.80 9.29 47.97
C TYR A 5 20.64 9.02 46.72
N VAL A 6 21.95 8.82 46.86
CA VAL A 6 22.85 8.57 45.72
C VAL A 6 22.57 7.21 45.07
N SER A 7 22.22 6.18 45.85
CA SER A 7 21.87 4.85 45.32
C SER A 7 20.53 4.81 44.59
N ALA A 8 19.55 5.60 45.02
CA ALA A 8 18.23 5.65 44.38
C ALA A 8 18.25 6.41 43.03
N VAL A 9 19.10 7.44 42.91
CA VAL A 9 19.23 8.22 41.66
C VAL A 9 19.95 7.44 40.58
N ILE A 10 20.94 6.62 40.94
CA ILE A 10 21.64 5.74 39.98
C ILE A 10 20.69 4.65 39.44
N LEU A 11 19.79 4.12 40.27
CA LEU A 11 18.80 3.12 39.85
C LEU A 11 17.73 3.69 38.91
N MET A 12 17.33 4.96 39.04
CA MET A 12 16.42 5.60 38.08
C MET A 12 17.08 5.93 36.72
N PHE A 13 18.40 6.13 36.68
CA PHE A 13 19.11 6.40 35.42
C PHE A 13 19.39 5.15 34.58
N VAL A 14 19.41 3.96 35.18
CA VAL A 14 19.60 2.70 34.43
C VAL A 14 18.32 2.30 33.66
N PHE A 15 17.13 2.70 34.13
CA PHE A 15 15.87 2.43 33.43
C PHE A 15 15.55 3.36 32.25
N ALA A 16 16.31 4.44 32.06
CA ALA A 16 16.11 5.36 30.92
C ALA A 16 16.87 4.94 29.64
N SER A 17 17.52 3.78 29.64
CA SER A 17 18.38 3.33 28.53
C SER A 17 17.78 2.26 27.62
N GLU A 18 16.57 1.78 27.90
CA GLU A 18 15.83 0.95 26.94
C GLU A 18 15.00 1.83 26.00
N ILE A 19 15.68 2.66 25.22
CA ILE A 19 15.13 3.10 23.94
C ILE A 19 15.13 1.82 23.10
N PHE A 20 14.02 1.08 23.08
CA PHE A 20 13.82 -0.02 22.16
C PHE A 20 13.90 0.56 20.74
N CYS A 21 15.08 0.48 20.13
CA CYS A 21 15.27 0.77 18.73
C CYS A 21 14.56 -0.37 17.99
N GLN A 22 13.31 -0.15 17.60
CA GLN A 22 12.57 -1.14 16.82
C GLN A 22 13.29 -1.34 15.49
N SER A 23 13.52 -2.60 15.14
CA SER A 23 14.10 -2.96 13.85
C SER A 23 13.09 -2.72 12.72
N SER A 24 13.60 -2.55 11.48
CA SER A 24 12.74 -2.48 10.28
C SER A 24 11.76 -3.67 10.24
N SER A 25 12.26 -4.90 10.40
CA SER A 25 11.43 -6.11 10.44
C SER A 25 10.32 -6.07 11.50
N GLU A 26 10.56 -5.57 12.71
CA GLU A 26 9.53 -5.46 13.76
C GLU A 26 8.45 -4.43 13.38
N LEU A 27 8.86 -3.31 12.78
CA LEU A 27 7.96 -2.28 12.30
C LEU A 27 7.10 -2.79 11.14
N VAL A 28 7.70 -3.51 10.19
CA VAL A 28 6.96 -4.15 9.10
C VAL A 28 5.96 -5.15 9.69
N GLN A 29 6.37 -6.01 10.63
CA GLN A 29 5.47 -6.98 11.27
C GLN A 29 4.30 -6.29 12.02
N THR A 30 4.57 -5.19 12.70
CA THR A 30 3.54 -4.37 13.34
C THR A 30 2.57 -3.80 12.31
N GLY A 31 3.10 -3.32 11.18
CA GLY A 31 2.31 -2.85 10.04
C GLY A 31 1.38 -3.93 9.49
N PHE A 32 1.88 -5.15 9.33
CA PHE A 32 1.08 -6.30 8.93
C PHE A 32 -0.06 -6.58 9.92
N ASN A 33 0.25 -6.64 11.21
CA ASN A 33 -0.76 -6.92 12.23
C ASN A 33 -1.88 -5.87 12.22
N ASN A 34 -1.51 -4.59 12.09
CA ASN A 34 -2.47 -3.49 11.98
C ASN A 34 -3.30 -3.58 10.68
N TYR A 35 -2.67 -3.91 9.54
CA TYR A 35 -3.36 -4.12 8.28
C TYR A 35 -4.42 -5.23 8.38
N GLN A 36 -4.05 -6.37 8.99
CA GLN A 36 -4.97 -7.51 9.18
C GLN A 36 -6.13 -7.17 10.13
N ASN A 37 -5.89 -6.27 11.09
CA ASN A 37 -6.92 -5.76 11.99
C ASN A 37 -7.80 -4.66 11.35
N GLY A 38 -7.52 -4.26 10.11
CA GLY A 38 -8.20 -3.16 9.41
C GLY A 38 -7.77 -1.76 9.87
N ASP A 39 -6.76 -1.65 10.74
CA ASP A 39 -6.18 -0.38 11.15
C ASP A 39 -5.11 0.08 10.15
N TYR A 40 -5.58 0.50 8.97
CA TYR A 40 -4.72 0.89 7.87
C TYR A 40 -3.89 2.16 8.17
N GLN A 41 -4.35 3.02 9.08
CA GLN A 41 -3.59 4.20 9.50
C GLN A 41 -2.38 3.80 10.35
N ALA A 42 -2.58 2.95 11.35
CA ALA A 42 -1.48 2.43 12.15
C ALA A 42 -0.53 1.55 11.31
N ALA A 43 -1.08 0.80 10.34
CA ALA A 43 -0.27 0.05 9.38
C ALA A 43 0.64 0.97 8.56
N LEU A 44 0.09 2.05 8.01
CA LEU A 44 0.81 3.05 7.24
C LEU A 44 1.93 3.70 8.05
N MET A 45 1.66 4.08 9.30
CA MET A 45 2.67 4.63 10.20
C MET A 45 3.83 3.66 10.42
N SER A 46 3.52 2.37 10.59
CA SER A 46 4.53 1.33 10.82
C SER A 46 5.41 1.11 9.59
N PHE A 47 4.82 1.05 8.38
CA PHE A 47 5.60 0.93 7.14
C PHE A 47 6.44 2.17 6.84
N ASN A 48 5.95 3.37 7.16
CA ASN A 48 6.75 4.59 7.05
C ASN A 48 7.96 4.57 7.97
N ALA A 49 7.78 4.17 9.23
CA ALA A 49 8.88 4.02 10.17
C ALA A 49 9.87 2.93 9.73
N ALA A 50 9.40 1.83 9.13
CA ALA A 50 10.26 0.79 8.57
C ALA A 50 11.15 1.31 7.42
N LEU A 51 10.60 2.16 6.53
CA LEU A 51 11.37 2.80 5.47
C LEU A 51 12.41 3.82 6.00
N GLN A 52 12.07 4.53 7.07
CA GLN A 52 12.98 5.47 7.73
C GLN A 52 14.12 4.75 8.47
N THR A 53 13.89 3.55 9.01
CA THR A 53 14.93 2.77 9.69
C THR A 53 15.84 2.02 8.72
N SER A 54 15.32 1.58 7.58
CA SER A 54 16.09 0.90 6.53
C SER A 54 16.94 1.85 5.67
N SER A 55 16.72 3.17 5.75
CA SER A 55 17.46 4.16 4.97
C SER A 55 18.11 5.22 5.87
N SER A 56 19.42 5.41 5.74
CA SER A 56 20.09 6.60 6.29
C SER A 56 19.86 7.87 5.43
N GLU A 57 19.04 7.81 4.36
CA GLU A 57 18.98 8.86 3.33
C GLU A 57 17.60 9.18 2.71
N THR A 58 16.46 8.58 3.08
CA THR A 58 15.19 8.96 2.42
C THR A 58 14.55 10.21 3.05
N ASN A 59 15.15 11.38 2.81
CA ASN A 59 14.47 12.66 2.94
C ASN A 59 13.54 12.89 1.74
N ASP A 60 12.54 12.04 1.56
CA ASP A 60 11.46 12.29 0.59
C ASP A 60 10.44 13.24 1.25
N ALA A 61 10.68 14.54 1.12
CA ALA A 61 9.85 15.63 1.65
C ALA A 61 8.36 15.59 1.21
N GLN A 62 8.00 14.76 0.24
CA GLN A 62 6.61 14.57 -0.20
C GLN A 62 5.77 13.65 0.71
N THR A 63 6.42 12.88 1.60
CA THR A 63 5.76 11.88 2.45
C THR A 63 5.07 12.48 3.67
N GLU A 64 5.51 13.65 4.16
CA GLU A 64 4.92 14.33 5.32
C GLU A 64 3.76 15.28 4.94
N GLU A 65 3.85 15.95 3.79
CA GLU A 65 2.83 16.91 3.35
C GLU A 65 1.54 16.22 2.87
N SER A 66 1.67 15.04 2.25
CA SER A 66 0.53 14.21 1.84
C SER A 66 -0.21 13.59 3.03
N ASN A 67 0.52 13.24 4.11
CA ASN A 67 -0.06 12.60 5.28
C ASN A 67 -0.89 13.57 6.16
N THR A 68 -0.52 14.85 6.22
CA THR A 68 -1.23 15.84 7.05
C THR A 68 -2.50 16.39 6.36
N ASN A 69 -2.46 16.57 5.04
CA ASN A 69 -3.63 16.99 4.26
C ASN A 69 -4.73 15.91 4.19
N TYR A 70 -4.34 14.63 4.21
CA TYR A 70 -5.29 13.50 4.13
C TYR A 70 -6.15 13.33 5.39
N ILE A 71 -5.63 13.64 6.59
CA ILE A 71 -6.42 13.59 7.84
C ILE A 71 -7.59 14.59 7.80
N HIS A 72 -7.43 15.70 7.07
CA HIS A 72 -8.48 16.71 6.89
C HIS A 72 -9.45 16.39 5.74
N GLU A 73 -9.00 15.75 4.65
CA GLU A 73 -9.87 15.40 3.51
C GLU A 73 -10.73 14.15 3.73
N THR A 74 -10.25 13.17 4.51
CA THR A 74 -11.00 11.94 4.82
C THR A 74 -12.32 12.21 5.56
N GLN A 75 -12.35 13.17 6.47
CA GLN A 75 -13.59 13.57 7.15
C GLN A 75 -14.60 14.23 6.21
N LYS A 76 -14.14 14.80 5.08
CA LYS A 76 -14.99 15.51 4.11
C LYS A 76 -15.46 14.59 2.97
N ASN A 77 -14.62 13.66 2.52
CA ASN A 77 -14.91 12.79 1.37
C ASN A 77 -15.74 11.54 1.72
N TYR A 78 -15.80 11.13 2.99
CA TYR A 78 -16.70 10.06 3.43
C TYR A 78 -18.19 10.43 3.25
N THR A 79 -18.52 11.73 3.11
CA THR A 79 -19.90 12.20 2.87
C THR A 79 -20.19 12.60 1.43
N ILE A 80 -19.22 12.52 0.50
CA ILE A 80 -19.37 12.97 -0.89
C ILE A 80 -18.70 11.95 -1.84
N GLY A 81 -19.20 10.71 -1.86
CA GLY A 81 -18.68 9.64 -2.73
C GLY A 81 -19.75 8.90 -3.53
N THR A 82 -21.02 9.27 -3.36
CA THR A 82 -22.13 8.73 -4.14
C THR A 82 -22.80 9.87 -4.87
N GLU A 83 -22.83 9.76 -6.20
CA GLU A 83 -23.42 10.68 -7.20
C GLU A 83 -22.47 11.69 -7.86
N LYS A 84 -22.52 11.66 -9.20
CA LYS A 84 -21.94 12.57 -10.19
C LYS A 84 -20.49 12.32 -10.62
N GLN A 85 -20.30 11.27 -11.43
CA GLN A 85 -19.74 11.45 -12.79
C GLN A 85 -19.97 10.22 -13.69
N TYR A 86 -21.21 9.77 -13.84
CA TYR A 86 -21.58 8.67 -14.74
C TYR A 86 -22.76 9.05 -15.64
N MET A 87 -22.66 10.12 -16.43
CA MET A 87 -23.73 10.49 -17.39
C MET A 87 -23.23 11.16 -18.69
N GLU A 88 -21.96 11.07 -19.07
CA GLU A 88 -21.51 11.57 -20.38
C GLU A 88 -20.62 10.54 -21.07
N THR A 89 -21.23 9.63 -21.83
CA THR A 89 -20.73 8.98 -23.07
C THR A 89 -21.64 7.79 -23.44
N SER A 90 -22.95 8.09 -23.53
CA SER A 90 -24.07 7.16 -23.74
C SER A 90 -24.19 6.58 -25.17
N SER A 91 -23.08 6.25 -25.84
CA SER A 91 -23.14 5.67 -27.20
C SER A 91 -22.18 4.50 -27.47
N LYS A 92 -21.30 4.12 -26.53
CA LYS A 92 -20.46 2.88 -26.60
C LYS A 92 -20.85 1.85 -25.53
N THR A 93 -21.99 2.05 -24.89
CA THR A 93 -22.24 1.70 -23.48
C THR A 93 -22.83 0.33 -23.21
N TYR A 94 -23.04 -0.55 -24.19
CA TYR A 94 -23.67 -1.87 -23.90
C TYR A 94 -22.67 -3.03 -23.73
N THR A 95 -21.42 -2.90 -24.19
CA THR A 95 -20.35 -3.88 -23.97
C THR A 95 -19.32 -3.43 -22.92
N GLY A 96 -19.18 -2.11 -22.70
CA GLY A 96 -18.25 -1.57 -21.70
C GLY A 96 -18.73 -1.69 -20.25
N ILE A 97 -20.04 -1.74 -20.01
CA ILE A 97 -20.61 -1.96 -18.67
C ILE A 97 -20.30 -3.38 -18.21
N SER A 98 -20.44 -4.39 -19.07
CA SER A 98 -20.09 -5.77 -18.71
C SER A 98 -18.59 -5.93 -18.44
N LYS A 99 -17.71 -5.32 -19.25
CA LYS A 99 -16.26 -5.36 -19.00
C LYS A 99 -15.91 -4.72 -17.66
N ARG A 100 -16.37 -3.48 -17.37
CA ARG A 100 -16.09 -2.82 -16.08
C ARG A 100 -16.71 -3.52 -14.88
N GLU A 101 -17.95 -3.98 -14.99
CA GLU A 101 -18.65 -4.67 -13.89
C GLU A 101 -18.02 -6.03 -13.58
N LYS A 102 -17.55 -6.74 -14.62
CA LYS A 102 -16.76 -7.97 -14.48
C LYS A 102 -15.37 -7.68 -13.90
N VAL A 103 -14.71 -6.61 -14.33
CA VAL A 103 -13.44 -6.13 -13.76
C VAL A 103 -13.60 -5.84 -12.28
N THR A 104 -14.57 -5.01 -11.86
CA THR A 104 -14.74 -4.65 -10.44
C THR A 104 -15.10 -5.84 -9.56
N THR A 105 -15.85 -6.81 -10.09
CA THR A 105 -16.17 -8.04 -9.36
C THR A 105 -14.93 -8.90 -9.15
N GLU A 106 -14.11 -9.06 -10.18
CA GLU A 106 -12.90 -9.89 -10.14
C GLU A 106 -11.74 -9.20 -9.40
N THR A 107 -11.57 -7.88 -9.48
CA THR A 107 -10.54 -7.15 -8.73
C THR A 107 -10.80 -7.18 -7.22
N LYS A 108 -12.07 -7.12 -6.80
CA LYS A 108 -12.48 -7.18 -5.39
C LYS A 108 -12.06 -8.48 -4.70
N LYS A 109 -12.03 -9.60 -5.44
CA LYS A 109 -11.45 -10.87 -4.96
C LYS A 109 -10.01 -10.69 -4.49
N TYR A 110 -9.22 -9.90 -5.20
CA TYR A 110 -7.80 -9.68 -4.91
C TYR A 110 -7.55 -8.60 -3.85
N GLU A 111 -8.47 -7.65 -3.65
CA GLU A 111 -8.40 -6.69 -2.53
C GLU A 111 -8.48 -7.38 -1.17
N SER A 112 -9.31 -8.42 -1.06
CA SER A 112 -9.48 -9.20 0.16
C SER A 112 -8.37 -10.21 0.45
N THR A 113 -7.38 -10.34 -0.45
CA THR A 113 -6.24 -11.23 -0.21
C THR A 113 -5.40 -10.70 0.95
N PRO A 114 -5.10 -11.51 1.98
CA PRO A 114 -4.26 -11.09 3.09
C PRO A 114 -2.92 -10.52 2.61
N LEU A 115 -2.41 -9.53 3.32
CA LEU A 115 -1.03 -9.08 3.16
C LEU A 115 -0.12 -10.15 3.80
N GLU A 116 0.76 -10.77 3.02
CA GLU A 116 1.70 -11.78 3.51
C GLU A 116 3.09 -11.18 3.76
N TYR A 117 3.68 -11.50 4.92
CA TYR A 117 5.03 -11.10 5.25
C TYR A 117 6.03 -11.84 4.36
N GLN A 118 6.77 -11.09 3.54
CA GLN A 118 7.79 -11.64 2.64
C GLN A 118 9.19 -11.06 2.93
N GLY A 119 9.34 -10.28 3.99
CA GLY A 119 10.59 -9.62 4.38
C GLY A 119 10.47 -8.10 4.48
N ASP A 120 11.53 -7.44 4.93
CA ASP A 120 11.61 -6.01 5.20
C ASP A 120 12.51 -5.26 4.21
N GLU A 121 12.72 -5.83 3.03
CA GLU A 121 13.41 -5.16 1.93
C GLU A 121 12.62 -3.91 1.49
N PRO A 122 13.27 -2.78 1.17
CA PRO A 122 12.58 -1.54 0.82
C PRO A 122 11.51 -1.72 -0.27
N ALA A 123 11.79 -2.51 -1.32
CA ALA A 123 10.82 -2.81 -2.39
C ALA A 123 9.52 -3.43 -1.84
N LYS A 124 9.64 -4.36 -0.89
CA LYS A 124 8.50 -5.02 -0.24
C LYS A 124 7.76 -4.06 0.69
N ILE A 125 8.48 -3.21 1.41
CA ILE A 125 7.84 -2.21 2.28
C ILE A 125 7.03 -1.20 1.44
N TYR A 126 7.55 -0.72 0.31
CA TYR A 126 6.79 0.11 -0.62
C TYR A 126 5.56 -0.62 -1.18
N LEU A 127 5.70 -1.91 -1.54
CA LEU A 127 4.56 -2.74 -1.92
C LEU A 127 3.48 -2.79 -0.83
N TYR A 128 3.87 -3.02 0.44
CA TYR A 128 2.93 -3.09 1.56
C TYR A 128 2.27 -1.75 1.85
N ARG A 129 3.04 -0.67 1.78
CA ARG A 129 2.54 0.68 1.94
C ARG A 129 1.57 1.06 0.82
N GLY A 130 1.88 0.72 -0.43
CA GLY A 130 1.00 0.93 -1.58
C GLY A 130 -0.32 0.17 -1.44
N ARG A 131 -0.29 -1.09 -1.00
CA ARG A 131 -1.51 -1.86 -0.67
C ARG A 131 -2.33 -1.20 0.45
N THR A 132 -1.66 -0.64 1.45
CA THR A 132 -2.32 0.10 2.55
C THR A 132 -2.99 1.38 2.03
N TYR A 133 -2.33 2.10 1.12
CA TYR A 133 -2.93 3.26 0.48
C TYR A 133 -4.17 2.93 -0.36
N LEU A 134 -4.21 1.76 -1.03
CA LEU A 134 -5.42 1.30 -1.71
C LEU A 134 -6.59 1.08 -0.75
N GLN A 135 -6.34 0.49 0.43
CA GLN A 135 -7.38 0.32 1.46
C GLN A 135 -7.89 1.66 2.02
N LEU A 136 -7.02 2.68 2.01
CA LEU A 136 -7.36 4.06 2.35
C LEU A 136 -7.98 4.84 1.16
N GLY A 137 -8.15 4.22 0.00
CA GLY A 137 -8.68 4.88 -1.21
C GLY A 137 -7.72 5.87 -1.87
N ASN A 138 -6.46 5.97 -1.41
CA ASN A 138 -5.45 6.85 -1.99
C ASN A 138 -4.70 6.14 -3.13
N LYS A 139 -5.37 6.02 -4.28
CA LYS A 139 -4.85 5.30 -5.45
C LYS A 139 -3.56 5.92 -6.00
N GLN A 140 -3.45 7.25 -6.00
CA GLN A 140 -2.27 7.92 -6.52
C GLN A 140 -1.02 7.63 -5.68
N ALA A 141 -1.15 7.66 -4.34
CA ALA A 141 -0.04 7.29 -3.46
C ALA A 141 0.34 5.81 -3.62
N ALA A 142 -0.65 4.92 -3.81
CA ALA A 142 -0.39 3.52 -4.08
C ALA A 142 0.41 3.30 -5.37
N LEU A 143 0.03 3.96 -6.47
CA LEU A 143 0.76 3.87 -7.75
C LEU A 143 2.20 4.37 -7.61
N ASN A 144 2.41 5.49 -6.93
CA ASN A 144 3.76 6.02 -6.68
C ASN A 144 4.63 5.05 -5.87
N ASP A 145 4.04 4.37 -4.88
CA ASP A 145 4.74 3.34 -4.10
C ASP A 145 5.04 2.09 -4.91
N PHE A 146 4.12 1.67 -5.79
CA PHE A 146 4.39 0.57 -6.70
C PHE A 146 5.50 0.91 -7.70
N ASP A 147 5.54 2.14 -8.21
CA ASP A 147 6.64 2.59 -9.09
C ASP A 147 7.99 2.51 -8.39
N LYS A 148 8.06 2.96 -7.13
CA LYS A 148 9.25 2.82 -6.28
C LYS A 148 9.62 1.34 -6.08
N ALA A 149 8.65 0.50 -5.73
CA ALA A 149 8.89 -0.93 -5.55
C ALA A 149 9.40 -1.61 -6.84
N VAL A 150 8.85 -1.28 -8.02
CA VAL A 150 9.35 -1.77 -9.32
C VAL A 150 10.79 -1.32 -9.56
N SER A 151 11.12 -0.06 -9.25
CA SER A 151 12.49 0.46 -9.45
C SER A 151 13.54 -0.23 -8.56
N LEU A 152 13.11 -0.68 -7.38
CA LEU A 152 13.99 -1.31 -6.38
C LEU A 152 14.13 -2.82 -6.61
N ASP A 153 13.03 -3.49 -6.95
CA ASP A 153 13.02 -4.90 -7.31
C ASP A 153 12.15 -5.14 -8.56
N PRO A 154 12.76 -5.07 -9.76
CA PRO A 154 12.05 -5.35 -11.01
C PRO A 154 11.62 -6.81 -11.17
N ALA A 155 12.04 -7.73 -10.30
CA ALA A 155 11.63 -9.13 -10.36
C ALA A 155 10.39 -9.41 -9.47
N LEU A 156 9.98 -8.45 -8.63
CA LEU A 156 8.87 -8.61 -7.70
C LEU A 156 7.52 -8.63 -8.42
N SER A 157 7.11 -9.83 -8.83
CA SER A 157 5.91 -10.09 -9.64
C SER A 157 4.62 -9.53 -9.01
N GLU A 158 4.54 -9.54 -7.68
CA GLU A 158 3.40 -9.02 -6.90
C GLU A 158 3.19 -7.51 -7.13
N VAL A 159 4.26 -6.72 -7.29
CA VAL A 159 4.12 -5.26 -7.49
C VAL A 159 3.41 -4.95 -8.79
N TYR A 160 3.80 -5.61 -9.89
CA TYR A 160 3.15 -5.46 -11.18
C TYR A 160 1.67 -5.85 -11.10
N PHE A 161 1.37 -6.95 -10.41
CA PHE A 161 -0.02 -7.36 -10.21
C PHE A 161 -0.83 -6.33 -9.41
N ARG A 162 -0.28 -5.79 -8.31
CA ARG A 162 -0.96 -4.78 -7.49
C ARG A 162 -1.12 -3.43 -8.20
N ARG A 163 -0.13 -3.03 -9.00
CA ARG A 163 -0.21 -1.81 -9.82
C ARG A 163 -1.28 -1.96 -10.90
N ALA A 164 -1.32 -3.10 -11.60
CA ALA A 164 -2.41 -3.42 -12.52
C ALA A 164 -3.80 -3.33 -11.87
N LEU A 165 -3.99 -3.89 -10.67
CA LEU A 165 -5.26 -3.80 -9.95
C LEU A 165 -5.65 -2.34 -9.64
N ALA A 166 -4.68 -1.51 -9.23
CA ALA A 166 -4.92 -0.09 -8.95
C ALA A 166 -5.27 0.70 -10.23
N GLU A 167 -4.63 0.37 -11.36
CA GLU A 167 -4.89 0.99 -12.65
C GLU A 167 -6.26 0.63 -13.21
N MET A 168 -6.75 -0.59 -12.98
CA MET A 168 -8.04 -1.06 -13.51
C MET A 168 -9.24 -0.24 -13.08
N GLU A 169 -9.20 0.33 -11.88
CA GLU A 169 -10.27 1.18 -11.40
C GLU A 169 -10.29 2.56 -12.08
N VAL A 170 -9.18 2.95 -12.72
CA VAL A 170 -9.03 4.20 -13.47
C VAL A 170 -9.27 3.95 -14.95
N ASP A 171 -8.51 3.03 -15.53
CA ASP A 171 -8.49 2.67 -16.94
C ASP A 171 -8.02 1.22 -17.14
N PRO A 172 -8.94 0.25 -17.33
CA PRO A 172 -8.60 -1.17 -17.49
C PRO A 172 -7.61 -1.48 -18.60
N ASP A 173 -7.54 -0.64 -19.65
CA ASP A 173 -6.64 -0.89 -20.78
C ASP A 173 -5.18 -0.58 -20.40
N LYS A 174 -4.94 0.24 -19.37
CA LYS A 174 -3.58 0.53 -18.85
C LYS A 174 -2.98 -0.63 -18.06
N ALA A 175 -3.82 -1.51 -17.51
CA ALA A 175 -3.37 -2.61 -16.66
C ALA A 175 -2.73 -3.78 -17.43
N CYS A 176 -2.97 -3.88 -18.74
CA CYS A 176 -2.52 -5.02 -19.55
C CYS A 176 -1.00 -5.23 -19.61
N PRO A 177 -0.16 -4.18 -19.79
CA PRO A 177 1.29 -4.30 -19.71
C PRO A 177 1.76 -4.84 -18.35
N ASP A 178 1.17 -4.38 -17.25
CA ASP A 178 1.56 -4.80 -15.90
C ASP A 178 1.10 -6.21 -15.57
N LEU A 179 -0.09 -6.61 -16.03
CA LEU A 179 -0.51 -8.00 -15.93
C LEU A 179 0.42 -8.93 -16.70
N LEU A 180 0.83 -8.54 -17.91
CA LEU A 180 1.80 -9.32 -18.68
C LEU A 180 3.14 -9.40 -17.95
N ALA A 181 3.65 -8.28 -17.44
CA ALA A 181 4.88 -8.24 -16.67
C ALA A 181 4.81 -9.13 -15.41
N ALA A 182 3.66 -9.17 -14.73
CA ALA A 182 3.42 -10.04 -13.59
C ALA A 182 3.44 -11.52 -13.99
N ILE A 183 2.80 -11.88 -15.12
CA ILE A 183 2.80 -13.25 -15.66
C ILE A 183 4.22 -13.71 -16.00
N GLU A 184 4.99 -12.88 -16.70
CA GLU A 184 6.38 -13.18 -17.09
C GLU A 184 7.28 -13.43 -15.87
N ARG A 185 6.96 -12.80 -14.74
CA ARG A 185 7.66 -12.97 -13.45
C ARG A 185 7.08 -14.05 -12.55
N GLY A 186 6.08 -14.78 -13.03
CA GLY A 186 5.52 -15.95 -12.34
C GLY A 186 4.35 -15.67 -11.41
N HIS A 187 3.69 -14.51 -11.50
CA HIS A 187 2.48 -14.23 -10.73
C HIS A 187 1.29 -15.07 -11.24
N GLN A 188 0.87 -16.05 -10.48
CA GLN A 188 -0.10 -17.06 -10.92
C GLN A 188 -1.48 -16.46 -11.23
N SER A 189 -1.98 -15.54 -10.38
CA SER A 189 -3.32 -14.94 -10.56
C SER A 189 -3.37 -13.86 -11.65
N ALA A 190 -2.23 -13.39 -12.15
CA ALA A 190 -2.21 -12.34 -13.16
C ALA A 190 -2.74 -12.85 -14.51
N LYS A 191 -2.54 -14.13 -14.81
CA LYS A 191 -3.02 -14.77 -16.04
C LYS A 191 -4.54 -14.77 -16.16
N GLU A 192 -5.24 -15.12 -15.08
CA GLU A 192 -6.71 -15.13 -15.05
C GLU A 192 -7.27 -13.76 -15.44
N LEU A 193 -6.67 -12.72 -14.87
CA LEU A 193 -7.10 -11.34 -15.06
C LEU A 193 -6.69 -10.77 -16.42
N TYR A 194 -5.53 -11.16 -16.94
CA TYR A 194 -5.08 -10.83 -18.30
C TYR A 194 -5.97 -11.44 -19.38
N ASP A 195 -6.27 -12.74 -19.26
CA ASP A 195 -7.13 -13.44 -20.22
C ASP A 195 -8.54 -12.84 -20.26
N LEU A 196 -8.99 -12.30 -19.13
CA LEU A 196 -10.28 -11.64 -19.00
C LEU A 196 -10.34 -10.24 -19.63
N ILE A 197 -9.28 -9.44 -19.50
CA ILE A 197 -9.34 -7.99 -19.77
C ILE A 197 -8.62 -7.62 -21.08
N CYS A 198 -7.57 -8.36 -21.42
CA CYS A 198 -6.60 -7.98 -22.44
C CYS A 198 -6.67 -8.85 -23.71
N LYS A 199 -7.39 -9.99 -23.67
CA LYS A 199 -7.54 -10.89 -24.82
C LYS A 199 -8.85 -10.77 -25.58
N GLU A 200 -9.79 -9.95 -25.12
CA GLU A 200 -11.04 -9.70 -25.86
C GLU A 200 -10.79 -8.64 -26.95
N GLU A 201 -10.30 -9.08 -28.12
CA GLU A 201 -10.37 -8.39 -29.42
C GLU A 201 -11.04 -9.27 -30.48
#